data_AF-J4IC21-F1
#
_entry.id   AF-J4IC21-F1
#
_cell.length_a   1.000
_cell.length_b   1.000
_cell.length_c   1.000
_cell.angle_alpha   90.00
_cell.angle_beta   90.00
_cell.angle_gamma   90.00
#
_symmetry.space_group_name_H-M   'P 1'
#
loop_
_entity.id
_entity.type
_entity.pdbx_description
1 polymer ?
#
loop_
_entity_poly.entity_id
_entity_poly.type
_entity_poly.pdbx_seq_one_letter_code
_entity_poly.pdbx_strand_id
1 'polypeptide(L)' 'MLLARASAPLRQAVARSPLTAPVRFAHGHGEYQHIPFEYKSKTFGAKVALYLISGFSIPFVAAAYQLKKAGGA' A
#
# COMPACT_ATOMS: atom_id res chain seq x y z
N MET A 1 -9.47 -13.63 -42.03
CA MET A 1 -10.68 -14.36 -41.56
C MET A 1 -10.31 -15.52 -40.62
N LEU A 2 -10.12 -15.28 -39.32
CA LEU A 2 -9.85 -16.34 -38.33
C LEU A 2 -11.06 -16.60 -37.41
N LEU A 3 -11.84 -15.56 -37.10
CA LEU A 3 -13.10 -15.69 -36.34
C LEU A 3 -14.23 -16.37 -37.12
N ALA A 4 -14.24 -16.26 -38.45
CA ALA A 4 -15.28 -16.86 -39.30
C ALA A 4 -15.22 -18.40 -39.32
N ARG A 5 -14.07 -18.98 -38.99
CA ARG A 5 -13.81 -20.44 -38.91
C ARG A 5 -13.94 -21.00 -37.49
N ALA A 6 -14.32 -20.17 -36.52
CA ALA A 6 -14.58 -20.61 -35.16
C ALA A 6 -15.96 -21.27 -35.03
N SER A 7 -16.08 -22.24 -34.12
CA SER A 7 -17.35 -22.91 -33.83
C SER A 7 -18.43 -21.91 -33.39
N ALA A 8 -19.71 -22.22 -33.68
CA ALA A 8 -20.84 -21.38 -33.29
C ALA A 8 -20.82 -20.93 -31.80
N PRO A 9 -20.52 -21.80 -30.82
CA PRO A 9 -20.46 -21.37 -29.42
C PRO A 9 -19.29 -20.40 -29.15
N LEU A 10 -18.15 -20.58 -29.82
CA LEU A 10 -16.99 -19.70 -29.65
C LEU A 10 -17.29 -18.29 -30.21
N ARG A 11 -18.00 -18.21 -31.33
CA ARG A 11 -18.45 -16.94 -31.92
C ARG A 11 -19.42 -16.20 -31.01
N GLN A 12 -20.35 -16.91 -30.38
CA GLN A 12 -21.27 -16.34 -29.38
C GLN A 12 -20.54 -15.90 -28.10
N ALA A 13 -19.53 -16.64 -27.65
CA ALA A 13 -18.74 -16.28 -26.49
C ALA A 13 -17.95 -14.98 -26.72
N VAL A 14 -17.36 -14.80 -27.90
CA VAL A 14 -16.66 -13.55 -28.28
C VAL A 14 -17.65 -12.38 -28.41
N ALA A 15 -18.82 -12.59 -29.03
CA ALA A 15 -19.84 -11.54 -29.15
C ALA A 15 -20.40 -11.08 -27.78
N ARG A 16 -20.33 -11.94 -26.77
CA ARG A 16 -20.72 -11.63 -25.38
C ARG A 16 -19.55 -11.25 -24.49
N SER A 17 -18.32 -11.30 -25.01
CA SER A 17 -17.15 -10.90 -24.24
C SER A 17 -17.16 -9.39 -24.07
N PRO A 18 -17.01 -8.87 -22.84
CA PRO A 18 -16.93 -7.43 -22.63
C PRO A 18 -15.67 -6.91 -23.33
N LEU A 19 -15.83 -5.93 -24.21
CA LEU A 19 -14.72 -5.25 -24.90
C LEU A 19 -13.83 -4.47 -23.93
N THR A 20 -14.31 -4.21 -22.72
CA THR A 20 -13.60 -3.51 -21.67
C THR A 20 -13.21 -4.51 -20.60
N ALA A 21 -11.91 -4.61 -20.31
CA ALA A 21 -11.44 -5.38 -19.15
C ALA A 21 -12.17 -4.88 -17.89
N PRO A 22 -12.74 -5.76 -17.06
CA PRO A 22 -13.30 -5.34 -15.79
C PRO A 22 -12.15 -4.75 -14.96
N VAL A 23 -12.18 -3.43 -14.77
CA VAL A 23 -11.24 -2.71 -13.90
C VAL A 23 -11.62 -3.05 -12.46
N ARG A 24 -11.30 -4.27 -12.03
CA ARG A 24 -11.32 -4.63 -10.63
C ARG A 24 -10.38 -3.64 -9.94
N PHE A 25 -10.88 -2.95 -8.92
CA PHE A 25 -10.20 -1.85 -8.19
C PHE A 25 -10.18 -0.46 -8.83
N ALA A 26 -11.12 -0.11 -9.73
CA ALA A 26 -11.38 1.29 -10.11
C ALA A 26 -12.02 2.13 -8.97
N HIS A 27 -11.59 1.94 -7.73
CA HIS A 27 -12.05 2.73 -6.60
C HIS A 27 -11.21 4.00 -6.50
N GLY A 28 -11.80 5.11 -6.90
CA GLY A 28 -11.34 6.46 -6.54
C GLY A 28 -10.96 7.31 -7.73
N HIS A 29 -11.80 8.30 -8.02
CA HIS A 29 -11.46 9.45 -8.86
C HIS A 29 -10.48 10.40 -8.13
N GLY A 30 -9.41 9.86 -7.54
CA GLY A 30 -8.40 10.58 -6.76
C GLY A 30 -7.17 9.71 -6.53
N GLU A 31 -6.01 10.35 -6.41
CA GLU A 31 -4.72 9.68 -6.20
C GLU A 31 -4.78 8.81 -4.93
N TYR A 32 -4.60 7.50 -5.08
CA TYR A 32 -4.70 6.55 -3.97
C TYR A 32 -3.49 6.66 -3.05
N GLN A 33 -3.74 7.06 -1.81
CA GLN A 33 -2.70 7.19 -0.78
C GLN A 33 -2.40 5.82 -0.15
N HIS A 34 -1.34 5.17 -0.62
CA HIS A 34 -0.93 3.83 -0.20
C HIS A 34 -0.07 3.80 1.09
N ILE A 35 0.50 4.94 1.48
CA ILE A 35 1.29 5.07 2.70
C ILE A 35 0.46 5.75 3.80
N PRO A 36 0.62 5.34 5.08
CA PRO A 36 -0.15 5.87 6.20
C PRO A 36 0.22 7.30 6.61
N PHE A 37 0.95 8.03 5.75
CA PHE A 37 1.45 9.37 5.98
C PHE A 37 1.06 10.28 4.81
N GLU A 38 0.71 11.53 5.13
CA GLU A 38 0.42 12.56 4.13
C GLU A 38 1.72 13.09 3.49
N TYR A 39 2.02 12.62 2.29
CA TYR A 39 3.26 12.93 1.57
C TYR A 39 3.24 14.25 0.80
N LYS A 40 2.07 14.81 0.50
CA LYS A 40 1.96 16.11 -0.17
C LYS A 40 2.15 17.28 0.80
N SER A 41 2.17 17.01 2.10
CA SER A 41 2.42 18.02 3.14
C SER A 41 3.92 18.34 3.28
N LYS A 42 4.25 19.61 3.52
CA LYS A 42 5.62 20.03 3.89
C LYS A 42 6.11 19.40 5.21
N THR A 43 5.19 18.84 5.99
CA THR A 43 5.46 18.18 7.27
C THR A 43 5.73 16.68 7.16
N PHE A 44 5.69 16.10 5.95
CA PHE A 44 5.87 14.65 5.75
C PHE A 44 7.17 14.13 6.38
N GLY A 45 8.29 14.79 6.07
CA GLY A 45 9.60 14.38 6.60
C GLY A 45 9.66 14.42 8.12
N ALA A 46 9.05 15.43 8.75
CA ALA A 46 8.99 15.52 10.21
C ALA A 46 8.17 14.39 10.83
N LYS A 47 7.03 14.02 10.23
CA LYS A 47 6.20 12.89 10.70
C LYS A 47 6.96 11.56 10.59
N VAL A 48 7.64 11.33 9.47
CA VAL A 48 8.46 10.12 9.27
C VAL A 48 9.63 10.09 10.25
N ALA A 49 10.32 11.22 10.44
CA ALA A 49 11.42 11.31 11.40
C ALA A 49 10.95 11.03 12.83
N LEU A 50 9.84 11.62 13.27
CA LEU A 50 9.26 11.35 14.60
C LEU A 50 8.89 9.87 14.77
N TYR A 51 8.29 9.26 13.75
CA TYR A 51 7.96 7.83 13.76
C TYR A 51 9.20 6.95 13.92
N LEU A 52 10.27 7.25 13.17
CA LEU A 52 11.51 6.47 13.23
C LEU A 52 12.26 6.68 14.55
N ILE A 53 12.42 7.94 15.00
CA ILE A 53 13.13 8.27 16.24
C ILE A 53 12.41 7.67 17.45
N SER A 54 11.08 7.76 17.49
CA SER A 54 10.29 7.18 18.58
C SER A 54 10.50 5.67 18.67
N GLY A 55 10.32 4.93 17.58
CA GLY A 55 10.55 3.48 17.55
C GLY A 55 12.01 3.09 17.86
N PHE A 56 12.97 3.81 17.30
CA PHE A 56 14.40 3.57 17.52
C PHE A 56 14.82 3.82 18.98
N SER A 57 14.19 4.77 19.68
CA SER A 57 14.55 5.13 21.06
C SER A 57 14.14 4.08 22.11
N ILE A 58 13.14 3.24 21.81
CA ILE A 58 12.57 2.26 22.75
C ILE A 58 13.64 1.36 23.43
N PRO A 59 14.52 0.65 22.70
CA PRO A 59 15.53 -0.22 23.32
C PRO A 59 16.50 0.54 24.23
N PHE A 60 16.86 1.78 23.89
CA PHE A 60 17.79 2.59 24.70
C PHE A 60 17.14 3.05 26.01
N VAL A 61 15.88 3.50 25.95
CA VAL A 61 15.11 3.85 27.15
C VAL A 61 14.91 2.62 28.04
N ALA A 62 14.61 1.46 27.45
CA ALA A 62 14.49 0.22 28.18
C ALA A 62 15.81 -0.18 28.87
N ALA A 63 16.94 -0.07 28.16
CA ALA A 63 18.26 -0.35 28.73
C ALA A 63 18.60 0.61 29.87
N ALA A 64 18.37 1.91 29.70
CA ALA A 64 18.60 2.91 30.74
C ALA A 64 17.75 2.64 31.99
N TYR A 65 16.48 2.27 31.80
CA TYR A 65 15.61 1.88 32.91
C TYR A 65 16.12 0.64 33.65
N GLN A 66 16.57 -0.38 32.91
CA GLN A 66 17.08 -1.62 33.49
C GLN A 66 18.41 -1.40 34.24
N LEU A 67 19.31 -0.59 33.70
CA LEU A 67 20.56 -0.20 34.37
C LEU A 67 20.27 0.54 35.68
N LYS A 68 19.41 1.56 35.64
CA LYS A 68 18.99 2.31 36.83
C LYS A 68 18.37 1.38 37.89
N LYS A 69 17.54 0.43 37.48
CA LYS A 69 16.91 -0.53 38.38
C LYS A 69 17.91 -1.52 38.99
N ALA A 70 18.91 -1.95 38.21
CA ALA A 70 19.94 -2.90 38.64
C ALA A 70 21.04 -2.25 39.51
N GLY A 71 20.95 -0.96 39.84
CA GLY A 71 21.99 -0.24 40.57
C GLY A 71 23.19 0.16 39.71
N GLY A 72 23.06 0.10 38.38
CA GLY A 72 24.04 0.64 37.44
C GLY A 72 23.85 2.15 37.30
N ALA A 73 24.51 2.90 38.20
CA ALA A 73 24.81 4.32 38.07
C ALA A 73 26.22 4.57 38.63
#